data_AF-A0A1M6TEB1-F1
#
_entry.id   AF-A0A1M6TEB1-F1
#
_cell.length_a   1.000
_cell.length_b   1.000
_cell.length_c   1.000
_cell.angle_alpha   90.00
_cell.angle_beta   90.00
_cell.angle_gamma   90.00
#
_symmetry.space_group_name_H-M   'P 1'
#
loop_
_entity.id
_entity.type
_entity.pdbx_description
1 polymer ?
#
loop_
_entity_poly.entity_id
_entity_poly.type
_entity_poly.pdbx_seq_one_letter_code
_entity_poly.pdbx_strand_id
1 'polypeptide(L)'
;MKIFALKAKDPAIELIRIIACLLVIFAHSQFAVVIGGQLSKGLLGVSTLVADDVPLFLLVTGFFFFNRVTSDQEIGKTFVYRAKSFLTSIYIPTIIYILISILYSRFASPVDGFVPKDWGYLGHFVFMLLPGDHLWYVCTYLSFVFFFPMFAFLCQDKPERNKMRRILLAVAIGGAVVADVQYFFRMVLLDVDKFLWGYCTIFLILGYELSLLMKKENLSKLKLGLAGLAMYLLSFSLKYGLQTYMFNQFGFVENRYRWLQTSLCFASAVGLFLVIYSLGSLIKKGGILAYVINFLGSCTFAIYLFHQLVISRTLQWRYEILAYFGNGSSELGCFAYYICYGGIVFLISLGIGFVFKMTLDTVLRSFPFRKK
;
A
#
# COMPACT_ATOMS: atom_id res chain seq x y z
N MET A 1 -17.62 -27.20 13.82
CA MET A 1 -16.84 -26.31 12.93
C MET A 1 -15.88 -25.47 13.78
N LYS A 2 -14.60 -25.84 13.89
CA LYS A 2 -13.60 -25.01 14.61
C LYS A 2 -13.35 -23.76 13.78
N ILE A 3 -14.10 -22.69 14.07
CA ILE A 3 -13.82 -21.35 13.53
C ILE A 3 -12.36 -21.05 13.88
N PHE A 4 -11.56 -20.81 12.85
CA PHE A 4 -10.12 -20.63 12.89
C PHE A 4 -9.73 -19.81 14.12
N ALA A 5 -8.93 -20.40 15.03
CA ALA A 5 -8.27 -19.65 16.09
C ALA A 5 -7.29 -18.69 15.40
N LEU A 6 -7.77 -17.50 15.04
CA LEU A 6 -6.94 -16.41 14.55
C LEU A 6 -5.96 -16.08 15.67
N LYS A 7 -4.67 -16.36 15.44
CA LYS A 7 -3.60 -15.89 16.32
C LYS A 7 -3.85 -14.41 16.59
N ALA A 8 -3.87 -14.00 17.86
CA ALA A 8 -4.26 -12.64 18.25
C ALA A 8 -3.40 -11.61 17.49
N LYS A 9 -4.00 -11.01 16.45
CA LYS A 9 -3.42 -9.92 15.66
C LYS A 9 -3.75 -8.61 16.34
N ASP A 10 -2.90 -7.61 16.13
CA ASP A 10 -3.17 -6.25 16.59
C ASP A 10 -4.25 -5.60 15.70
N PRO A 11 -5.46 -5.33 16.23
CA PRO A 11 -6.54 -4.74 15.44
C PRO A 11 -6.16 -3.37 14.85
N ALA A 12 -5.27 -2.61 15.50
CA ALA A 12 -4.85 -1.31 15.00
C ALA A 12 -4.08 -1.45 13.67
N ILE A 13 -3.22 -2.45 13.57
CA ILE A 13 -2.45 -2.72 12.36
C ILE A 13 -3.32 -3.30 11.25
N GLU A 14 -4.24 -4.21 11.59
CA GLU A 14 -5.17 -4.75 10.61
C GLU A 14 -6.11 -3.65 10.08
N LEU A 15 -6.49 -2.67 10.90
CA LEU A 15 -7.23 -1.49 10.46
C LEU A 15 -6.41 -0.66 9.45
N ILE A 16 -5.13 -0.40 9.70
CA ILE A 16 -4.25 0.30 8.72
C ILE A 16 -4.22 -0.46 7.40
N ARG A 17 -4.10 -1.80 7.42
CA ARG A 17 -4.13 -2.61 6.20
C ARG A 17 -5.45 -2.52 5.44
N ILE A 18 -6.58 -2.47 6.15
CA ILE A 18 -7.91 -2.33 5.52
C ILE A 18 -8.01 -0.97 4.84
N ILE A 19 -7.62 0.11 5.54
CA ILE A 19 -7.64 1.46 4.97
C ILE A 19 -6.70 1.56 3.76
N ALA A 20 -5.46 1.08 3.88
CA ALA A 20 -4.53 1.04 2.75
C ALA A 20 -5.11 0.26 1.55
N CYS A 21 -5.77 -0.88 1.81
CA CYS A 21 -6.43 -1.67 0.77
C CYS A 21 -7.57 -0.91 0.07
N LEU A 22 -8.39 -0.16 0.83
CA LEU A 22 -9.44 0.68 0.28
C LEU A 22 -8.86 1.82 -0.57
N LEU A 23 -7.78 2.46 -0.11
CA LEU A 23 -7.12 3.50 -0.88
C LEU A 23 -6.54 2.94 -2.19
N VAL A 24 -5.93 1.75 -2.21
CA VAL A 24 -5.47 1.11 -3.46
C VAL A 24 -6.63 0.87 -4.44
N ILE A 25 -7.78 0.42 -3.94
CA ILE A 25 -8.98 0.25 -4.78
C ILE A 25 -9.41 1.60 -5.35
N PHE A 26 -9.41 2.66 -4.54
CA PHE A 26 -9.74 3.99 -5.01
C PHE A 26 -8.74 4.46 -6.06
N ALA A 27 -7.43 4.20 -5.89
CA ALA A 27 -6.35 4.58 -6.80
C ALA A 27 -6.57 3.99 -8.19
N HIS A 28 -6.95 2.71 -8.24
CA HIS A 28 -7.24 2.01 -9.47
C HIS A 28 -8.64 2.28 -10.04
N SER A 29 -9.49 2.97 -9.28
CA SER A 29 -10.82 3.43 -9.71
C SER A 29 -10.82 4.92 -10.10
N GLN A 30 -9.65 5.58 -10.12
CA GLN A 30 -9.56 7.02 -10.36
C GLN A 30 -9.91 7.40 -11.80
N PHE A 31 -10.58 8.53 -11.94
CA PHE A 31 -10.71 9.24 -13.21
C PHE A 31 -9.56 10.23 -13.40
N ALA A 32 -9.33 10.64 -14.65
CA ALA A 32 -8.37 11.69 -14.95
C ALA A 32 -8.73 12.98 -14.19
N VAL A 33 -7.74 13.58 -13.53
CA VAL A 33 -7.94 14.83 -12.76
C VAL A 33 -8.16 16.04 -13.68
N VAL A 34 -7.84 15.91 -14.97
CA VAL A 34 -8.10 16.92 -16.01
C VAL A 34 -9.22 16.42 -16.91
N ILE A 35 -10.30 17.21 -17.00
CA ILE A 35 -11.47 16.92 -17.83
C ILE A 35 -11.68 18.12 -18.75
N GLY A 36 -11.69 17.89 -20.06
CA GLY A 36 -11.87 18.97 -21.05
C GLY A 36 -10.82 20.08 -20.95
N GLY A 37 -9.58 19.74 -20.56
CA GLY A 37 -8.49 20.70 -20.36
C GLY A 37 -8.55 21.49 -19.04
N GLN A 38 -9.58 21.27 -18.22
CA GLN A 38 -9.71 21.94 -16.91
C GLN A 38 -9.40 20.97 -15.76
N LEU A 39 -8.72 21.49 -14.74
CA LEU A 39 -8.43 20.75 -13.52
C LEU A 39 -9.71 20.60 -12.67
N SER A 40 -10.14 19.36 -12.45
CA SER A 40 -11.18 19.06 -11.47
C SER A 40 -10.57 19.04 -10.06
N LYS A 41 -10.85 20.09 -9.28
CA LYS A 41 -10.41 20.24 -7.89
C LYS A 41 -10.83 19.05 -7.01
N GLY A 42 -12.07 18.57 -7.18
CA GLY A 42 -12.59 17.42 -6.45
C GLY A 42 -11.84 16.12 -6.75
N LEU A 43 -11.59 15.83 -8.03
CA LEU A 43 -10.81 14.65 -8.41
C LEU A 43 -9.35 14.76 -7.97
N LEU A 44 -8.77 15.96 -8.02
CA LEU A 44 -7.43 16.21 -7.51
C LEU A 44 -7.35 16.00 -5.99
N GLY A 45 -8.34 16.48 -5.24
CA GLY A 45 -8.42 16.33 -3.79
C GLY A 45 -8.49 14.85 -3.38
N VAL A 46 -9.40 14.09 -3.98
CA VAL A 46 -9.48 12.64 -3.71
C VAL A 46 -8.21 11.92 -4.18
N SER A 47 -7.66 12.30 -5.33
CA SER A 47 -6.43 11.66 -5.81
C SER A 47 -5.24 11.90 -4.88
N THR A 48 -5.15 13.09 -4.30
CA THR A 48 -4.14 13.44 -3.29
C THR A 48 -4.32 12.63 -2.00
N LEU A 49 -5.57 12.37 -1.60
CA LEU A 49 -5.89 11.56 -0.41
C LEU A 49 -5.46 10.11 -0.62
N VAL A 50 -5.70 9.60 -1.81
CA VAL A 50 -5.48 8.20 -2.18
C VAL A 50 -4.00 7.88 -2.42
N ALA A 51 -3.18 8.89 -2.74
CA ALA A 51 -1.74 8.77 -2.99
C ALA A 51 -0.91 8.08 -1.89
N ASP A 52 -1.44 7.97 -0.67
CA ASP A 52 -0.73 7.37 0.46
C ASP A 52 -1.02 5.87 0.63
N ASP A 53 -1.73 5.25 -0.32
CA ASP A 53 -2.15 3.86 -0.34
C ASP A 53 -1.00 2.84 -0.19
N VAL A 54 -0.07 2.81 -1.14
CA VAL A 54 1.09 1.91 -1.15
C VAL A 54 2.09 2.26 -0.03
N PRO A 55 2.42 3.53 0.22
CA PRO A 55 3.19 3.96 1.40
C PRO A 55 2.72 3.33 2.71
N LEU A 56 1.40 3.32 2.99
CA LEU A 56 0.88 2.70 4.21
C LEU A 56 1.17 1.20 4.28
N PHE A 57 1.03 0.46 3.18
CA PHE A 57 1.40 -0.96 3.13
C PHE A 57 2.89 -1.20 3.40
N LEU A 58 3.75 -0.32 2.88
CA LEU A 58 5.20 -0.39 3.10
C LEU A 58 5.57 -0.06 4.55
N LEU A 59 4.93 0.94 5.17
CA LEU A 59 5.09 1.26 6.59
C LEU A 59 4.66 0.07 7.47
N VAL A 60 3.49 -0.52 7.21
CA VAL A 60 3.02 -1.73 7.93
C VAL A 60 3.99 -2.89 7.73
N THR A 61 4.53 -3.06 6.53
CA THR A 61 5.52 -4.10 6.24
C THR A 61 6.75 -3.89 7.11
N GLY A 62 7.34 -2.71 7.06
CA GLY A 62 8.52 -2.31 7.84
C GLY A 62 8.33 -2.50 9.34
N PHE A 63 7.15 -2.15 9.84
CA PHE A 63 6.78 -2.27 11.25
C PHE A 63 6.93 -3.69 11.80
N PHE A 64 6.72 -4.71 10.95
CA PHE A 64 6.81 -6.12 11.34
C PHE A 64 8.00 -6.87 10.78
N PHE A 65 8.63 -6.38 9.72
CA PHE A 65 9.58 -7.15 8.92
C PHE A 65 10.79 -7.59 9.75
N PHE A 66 11.31 -6.69 10.60
CA PHE A 66 12.55 -6.89 11.37
C PHE A 66 12.35 -7.27 12.84
N ASN A 67 11.10 -7.38 13.33
CA ASN A 67 10.79 -7.60 14.75
C ASN A 67 11.40 -8.85 15.42
N ARG A 68 11.97 -9.77 14.65
CA ARG A 68 12.60 -11.01 15.17
C ARG A 68 14.13 -10.97 15.17
N VAL A 69 14.72 -9.86 14.75
CA VAL A 69 16.17 -9.70 14.66
C VAL A 69 16.62 -8.81 15.80
N THR A 70 17.24 -9.42 16.80
CA THR A 70 17.85 -8.72 17.95
C THR A 70 19.38 -8.71 17.83
N SER A 71 19.95 -9.69 17.15
CA SER A 71 21.38 -9.83 16.93
C SER A 71 21.71 -10.25 15.50
N ASP A 72 22.97 -10.06 15.10
CA ASP A 72 23.44 -10.40 13.75
C ASP A 72 23.33 -11.91 13.46
N GLN A 73 23.46 -12.75 14.49
CA GLN A 73 23.35 -14.21 14.40
C GLN A 73 21.94 -14.69 14.03
N GLU A 74 20.91 -13.90 14.34
CA GLU A 74 19.51 -14.24 14.04
C GLU A 74 19.10 -13.92 12.60
N ILE A 75 19.90 -13.13 11.88
CA ILE A 75 19.58 -12.64 10.53
C ILE A 75 19.37 -13.80 9.57
N GLY A 76 20.30 -14.75 9.49
CA GLY A 76 20.23 -15.87 8.56
C GLY A 76 19.00 -16.77 8.80
N LYS A 77 18.73 -17.11 10.06
CA LYS A 77 17.55 -17.92 10.43
C LYS A 77 16.24 -17.17 10.11
N THR A 78 16.21 -15.87 10.38
CA THR A 78 15.03 -15.04 10.11
C THR A 78 14.81 -14.84 8.61
N PHE A 79 15.88 -14.69 7.83
CA PHE A 79 15.81 -14.61 6.37
C PHE A 79 15.10 -15.82 5.77
N VAL A 80 15.55 -17.04 6.11
CA VAL A 80 14.92 -18.29 5.61
C VAL A 80 13.44 -18.36 6.00
N TYR A 81 13.12 -17.97 7.23
CA TYR A 81 11.72 -17.90 7.68
C TYR A 81 10.89 -16.90 6.85
N ARG A 82 11.43 -15.70 6.58
CA ARG A 82 10.75 -14.66 5.80
C ARG A 82 10.58 -15.07 4.35
N ALA A 83 11.63 -15.64 3.73
CA ALA A 83 11.58 -16.14 2.36
C ALA A 83 10.52 -17.24 2.22
N LYS A 84 10.52 -18.25 3.12
CA LYS A 84 9.49 -19.30 3.11
C LYS A 84 8.08 -18.73 3.32
N SER A 85 7.92 -17.80 4.24
CA SER A 85 6.63 -17.14 4.49
C SER A 85 6.15 -16.36 3.28
N PHE A 86 7.03 -15.60 2.63
CA PHE A 86 6.74 -14.84 1.41
C PHE A 86 6.31 -15.77 0.28
N LEU A 87 7.10 -16.81 -0.01
CA LEU A 87 6.83 -17.75 -1.08
C LEU A 87 5.46 -18.42 -0.90
N THR A 88 5.17 -18.91 0.30
CA THR A 88 3.95 -19.67 0.59
C THR A 88 2.70 -18.80 0.75
N SER A 89 2.84 -17.58 1.29
CA SER A 89 1.69 -16.74 1.65
C SER A 89 1.39 -15.65 0.63
N ILE A 90 2.34 -15.32 -0.26
CA ILE A 90 2.22 -14.20 -1.21
C ILE A 90 2.54 -14.67 -2.62
N TYR A 91 3.76 -15.16 -2.88
CA TYR A 91 4.22 -15.42 -4.25
C TYR A 91 3.44 -16.55 -4.95
N ILE A 92 3.31 -17.71 -4.31
CA ILE A 92 2.53 -18.85 -4.85
C ILE A 92 1.07 -18.46 -5.06
N PRO A 93 0.37 -17.83 -4.09
CA PRO A 93 -0.99 -17.33 -4.32
C PRO A 93 -1.11 -16.36 -5.49
N THR A 94 -0.13 -15.46 -5.69
CA THR A 94 -0.09 -14.56 -6.85
C THR A 94 0.03 -15.34 -8.16
N ILE A 95 0.90 -16.36 -8.23
CA ILE A 95 1.01 -17.22 -9.42
C ILE A 95 -0.32 -17.92 -9.71
N ILE A 96 -0.96 -18.49 -8.69
CA ILE A 96 -2.27 -19.14 -8.84
C ILE A 96 -3.32 -18.13 -9.34
N TYR A 97 -3.32 -16.92 -8.81
CA TYR A 97 -4.19 -15.84 -9.30
C TYR A 97 -3.92 -15.47 -10.77
N ILE A 98 -2.65 -15.39 -11.19
CA ILE A 98 -2.30 -15.13 -12.60
C ILE A 98 -2.82 -16.27 -13.48
N LEU A 99 -2.63 -17.53 -13.08
CA LEU A 99 -3.16 -18.70 -13.80
C LEU A 99 -4.70 -18.65 -13.90
N ILE A 100 -5.40 -18.34 -12.80
CA ILE A 100 -6.85 -18.13 -12.81
C ILE A 100 -7.23 -17.02 -13.79
N SER A 101 -6.48 -15.92 -13.82
CA SER A 101 -6.73 -14.80 -14.73
C SER A 101 -6.53 -15.19 -16.20
N ILE A 102 -5.49 -15.98 -16.52
CA ILE A 102 -5.21 -16.50 -17.87
C ILE A 102 -6.33 -17.45 -18.32
N LEU A 103 -6.82 -18.32 -17.42
CA LEU A 103 -7.91 -19.22 -17.74
C LEU A 103 -9.22 -18.46 -17.91
N TYR A 104 -9.51 -17.53 -17.01
CA TYR A 104 -10.70 -16.70 -17.04
C TYR A 104 -10.79 -15.83 -18.30
N SER A 105 -9.66 -15.29 -18.78
CA SER A 105 -9.63 -14.48 -20.01
C SER A 105 -10.02 -15.26 -21.27
N ARG A 106 -10.01 -16.60 -21.25
CA ARG A 106 -10.51 -17.44 -22.35
C ARG A 106 -12.03 -17.50 -22.42
N PHE A 107 -12.71 -17.36 -21.28
CA PHE A 107 -14.16 -17.48 -21.18
C PHE A 107 -14.86 -16.13 -21.23
N ALA A 108 -14.14 -15.07 -20.87
CA ALA A 108 -14.70 -13.76 -20.71
C ALA A 108 -14.32 -12.89 -21.92
N SER A 109 -15.32 -12.20 -22.50
CA SER A 109 -15.07 -11.30 -23.63
C SER A 109 -13.92 -10.33 -23.30
N PRO A 110 -13.06 -10.01 -24.29
CA PRO A 110 -12.02 -9.00 -24.11
C PRO A 110 -12.70 -7.72 -23.62
N VAL A 111 -12.24 -7.24 -22.46
CA VAL A 111 -12.70 -5.97 -21.90
C VAL A 111 -11.64 -4.95 -22.25
N ASP A 112 -12.05 -3.86 -22.87
CA ASP A 112 -11.17 -2.75 -23.20
C ASP A 112 -10.41 -2.28 -21.95
N GLY A 113 -9.10 -2.11 -22.08
CA GLY A 113 -8.22 -1.61 -21.02
C GLY A 113 -7.73 -2.64 -20.00
N PHE A 114 -8.10 -3.93 -20.11
CA PHE A 114 -7.45 -4.99 -19.34
C PHE A 114 -6.26 -5.55 -20.13
N VAL A 115 -5.03 -5.36 -19.64
CA VAL A 115 -3.86 -6.05 -20.21
C VAL A 115 -4.11 -7.55 -20.06
N PRO A 116 -4.27 -8.30 -21.18
CA PRO A 116 -4.55 -9.72 -21.09
C PRO A 116 -3.38 -10.37 -20.35
N LYS A 117 -3.65 -10.97 -19.19
CA LYS A 117 -2.66 -11.85 -18.59
C LYS A 117 -2.62 -13.08 -19.47
N ASP A 118 -1.51 -13.23 -20.17
CA ASP A 118 -1.20 -14.38 -21.00
C ASP A 118 -0.01 -15.14 -20.40
N TRP A 119 0.47 -16.15 -21.14
CA TRP A 119 1.63 -16.91 -20.73
C TRP A 119 2.92 -16.07 -20.72
N GLY A 120 3.01 -15.05 -21.57
CA GLY A 120 4.13 -14.10 -21.59
C GLY A 120 4.19 -13.27 -20.30
N TYR A 121 3.04 -12.75 -19.87
CA TYR A 121 2.90 -12.04 -18.60
C TYR A 121 3.33 -12.91 -17.42
N LEU A 122 2.91 -14.18 -17.37
CA LEU A 122 3.37 -15.11 -16.33
C LEU A 122 4.89 -15.31 -16.38
N GLY A 123 5.45 -15.50 -17.58
CA GLY A 123 6.89 -15.61 -17.77
C GLY A 123 7.66 -14.38 -17.28
N HIS A 124 7.20 -13.18 -17.64
CA HIS A 124 7.79 -11.93 -17.17
C HIS A 124 7.68 -11.76 -15.65
N PHE A 125 6.54 -12.12 -15.08
CA PHE A 125 6.33 -12.07 -13.63
C PHE A 125 7.27 -13.04 -12.88
N VAL A 126 7.41 -14.28 -13.38
CA VAL A 126 8.18 -15.32 -12.70
C VAL A 126 9.69 -15.12 -12.88
N PHE A 127 10.13 -14.84 -14.11
CA PHE A 127 11.56 -14.85 -14.46
C PHE A 127 12.21 -13.47 -14.52
N MET A 128 11.44 -12.41 -14.84
CA MET A 128 11.98 -11.06 -14.99
C MET A 128 11.60 -10.13 -13.84
N LEU A 129 10.62 -10.51 -13.00
CA LEU A 129 10.10 -9.68 -11.91
C LEU A 129 9.57 -8.32 -12.38
N LEU A 130 9.03 -8.27 -13.60
CA LEU A 130 8.51 -7.08 -14.27
C LEU A 130 7.00 -7.18 -14.53
N PRO A 131 6.15 -7.09 -13.49
CA PRO A 131 4.71 -6.91 -13.70
C PRO A 131 4.46 -5.50 -14.23
N GLY A 132 3.86 -5.40 -15.40
CA GLY A 132 3.43 -4.13 -15.99
C GLY A 132 2.15 -3.54 -15.38
N ASP A 133 1.67 -4.05 -14.24
CA ASP A 133 0.36 -3.72 -13.67
C ASP A 133 0.40 -3.62 -12.13
N HIS A 134 -0.78 -3.64 -11.50
CA HIS A 134 -0.94 -3.57 -10.04
C HIS A 134 -0.09 -4.56 -9.23
N LEU A 135 0.40 -5.67 -9.82
CA LEU A 135 1.20 -6.70 -9.13
C LEU A 135 2.66 -6.30 -8.84
N TRP A 136 3.10 -5.11 -9.27
CA TRP A 136 4.45 -4.59 -9.01
C TRP A 136 4.85 -4.59 -7.54
N TYR A 137 3.89 -4.36 -6.63
CA TYR A 137 4.15 -4.42 -5.20
C TYR A 137 4.65 -5.80 -4.72
N VAL A 138 4.21 -6.90 -5.36
CA VAL A 138 4.69 -8.26 -5.04
C VAL A 138 6.17 -8.41 -5.39
N CYS A 139 6.59 -7.86 -6.53
CA CYS A 139 8.00 -7.86 -6.95
C CYS A 139 8.86 -6.96 -6.06
N THR A 140 8.36 -5.79 -5.66
CA THR A 140 9.01 -4.96 -4.63
C THR A 140 9.19 -5.73 -3.33
N TYR A 141 8.19 -6.51 -2.90
CA TYR A 141 8.29 -7.29 -1.67
C TYR A 141 9.29 -8.45 -1.79
N LEU A 142 9.40 -9.07 -2.96
CA LEU A 142 10.47 -10.03 -3.24
C LEU A 142 11.86 -9.38 -3.13
N SER A 143 12.04 -8.16 -3.66
CA SER A 143 13.29 -7.41 -3.50
C SER A 143 13.62 -7.17 -2.02
N PHE A 144 12.63 -6.85 -1.19
CA PHE A 144 12.85 -6.71 0.26
C PHE A 144 13.25 -8.01 0.94
N VAL A 145 12.70 -9.14 0.51
CA VAL A 145 13.12 -10.46 1.00
C VAL A 145 14.56 -10.74 0.58
N PHE A 146 14.91 -10.50 -0.68
CA PHE A 146 16.27 -10.71 -1.19
C PHE A 146 17.31 -9.86 -0.44
N PHE A 147 17.02 -8.57 -0.25
CA PHE A 147 17.87 -7.64 0.51
C PHE A 147 17.64 -7.70 2.02
N PHE A 148 16.86 -8.66 2.53
CA PHE A 148 16.53 -8.76 3.95
C PHE A 148 17.78 -8.79 4.85
N PRO A 149 18.85 -9.56 4.57
CA PRO A 149 20.01 -9.60 5.47
C PRO A 149 20.65 -8.21 5.69
N MET A 150 20.78 -7.44 4.62
CA MET A 150 21.30 -6.09 4.64
C MET A 150 20.38 -5.14 5.42
N PHE A 151 19.08 -5.18 5.15
CA PHE A 151 18.12 -4.34 5.87
C PHE A 151 17.99 -4.72 7.35
N ALA A 152 18.04 -6.02 7.66
CA ALA A 152 17.96 -6.54 9.02
C ALA A 152 19.18 -6.17 9.86
N PHE A 153 20.36 -6.06 9.24
CA PHE A 153 21.56 -5.55 9.89
C PHE A 153 21.42 -4.07 10.29
N LEU A 154 20.84 -3.25 9.40
CA LEU A 154 20.55 -1.83 9.67
C LEU A 154 19.41 -1.64 10.69
N CYS A 155 18.37 -2.47 10.60
CA CYS A 155 17.14 -2.38 11.39
C CYS A 155 17.24 -3.20 12.68
N GLN A 156 18.25 -2.87 13.50
CA GLN A 156 18.38 -3.36 14.87
C GLN A 156 18.27 -2.20 15.84
N ASP A 157 17.73 -2.45 17.04
CA ASP A 157 17.64 -1.44 18.09
C ASP A 157 18.95 -1.36 18.90
N LYS A 158 20.01 -0.92 18.22
CA LYS A 158 21.33 -0.64 18.81
C LYS A 158 21.67 0.84 18.59
N PRO A 159 22.33 1.54 19.53
CA PRO A 159 22.59 2.98 19.41
C PRO A 159 23.27 3.37 18.08
N GLU A 160 24.31 2.65 17.68
CA GLU A 160 25.04 2.90 16.43
C GLU A 160 24.17 2.68 15.18
N ARG A 161 23.40 1.58 15.18
CA ARG A 161 22.49 1.25 14.08
C ARG A 161 21.32 2.23 13.98
N ASN A 162 20.82 2.69 15.11
CA ASN A 162 19.79 3.74 15.18
C ASN A 162 20.30 5.06 14.59
N LYS A 163 21.53 5.46 14.92
CA LYS A 163 22.16 6.65 14.35
C LYS A 163 22.34 6.51 12.84
N MET A 164 22.91 5.39 12.37
CA MET A 164 23.11 5.10 10.95
C MET A 164 21.79 5.13 10.16
N ARG A 165 20.75 4.48 10.67
CA ARG A 165 19.44 4.43 10.03
C ARG A 165 18.75 5.79 9.96
N ARG A 166 18.85 6.60 11.01
CA ARG A 166 18.29 7.97 11.02
C ARG A 166 19.04 8.91 10.08
N ILE A 167 20.37 8.79 9.99
CA ILE A 167 21.16 9.53 8.99
C ILE A 167 20.73 9.12 7.58
N LEU A 168 20.60 7.81 7.31
CA LEU A 168 20.15 7.32 6.02
C LEU A 168 18.76 7.88 5.66
N LEU A 169 17.81 7.85 6.60
CA LEU A 169 16.49 8.44 6.41
C LEU A 169 16.56 9.95 6.15
N ALA A 170 17.37 10.69 6.91
CA ALA A 170 17.53 12.12 6.74
C ALA A 170 18.12 12.48 5.36
N VAL A 171 19.15 11.75 4.91
CA VAL A 171 19.72 11.91 3.57
C VAL A 171 18.68 11.58 2.50
N ALA A 172 17.93 10.50 2.67
CA ALA A 172 16.99 10.05 1.67
C ALA A 172 15.78 10.99 1.53
N ILE A 173 15.22 11.44 2.66
CA ILE A 173 14.14 12.44 2.68
C ILE A 173 14.66 13.79 2.18
N GLY A 174 15.87 14.20 2.58
CA GLY A 174 16.51 15.41 2.07
C GLY A 174 16.68 15.39 0.55
N GLY A 175 17.06 14.24 -0.02
CA GLY A 175 17.12 14.04 -1.46
C GLY A 175 15.75 14.19 -2.15
N ALA A 176 14.69 13.61 -1.55
CA ALA A 176 13.33 13.78 -2.06
C ALA A 176 12.86 15.25 -2.00
N VAL A 177 13.23 16.00 -0.95
CA VAL A 177 12.95 17.44 -0.85
C VAL A 177 13.67 18.21 -1.96
N VAL A 178 14.96 17.92 -2.19
CA VAL A 178 15.72 18.53 -3.29
C VAL A 178 15.06 18.24 -4.65
N ALA A 179 14.62 17.01 -4.87
CA ALA A 179 13.95 16.64 -6.11
C ALA A 179 12.56 17.29 -6.25
N ASP A 180 11.83 17.50 -5.15
CA ASP A 180 10.58 18.24 -5.12
C ASP A 180 10.76 19.74 -5.40
N VAL A 181 11.86 20.34 -4.92
CA VAL A 181 12.24 21.72 -5.20
C VAL A 181 12.66 21.87 -6.67
N GLN A 182 13.49 20.96 -7.17
CA GLN A 182 13.88 20.89 -8.58
C GLN A 182 12.65 20.82 -9.49
N TYR A 183 11.70 19.95 -9.14
CA TYR A 183 10.44 19.83 -9.86
C TYR A 183 9.62 21.12 -9.80
N PHE A 184 9.52 21.76 -8.64
CA PHE A 184 8.80 23.02 -8.47
C PHE A 184 9.33 24.11 -9.42
N PHE A 185 10.65 24.26 -9.49
CA PHE A 185 11.32 25.26 -10.32
C PHE A 185 11.56 24.79 -11.76
N ARG A 186 11.10 23.58 -12.13
CA ARG A 186 11.34 22.94 -13.44
C ARG A 186 12.82 22.92 -13.85
N MET A 187 13.70 22.72 -12.88
CA MET A 187 15.13 22.67 -13.07
C MET A 187 15.64 21.28 -12.74
N VAL A 188 16.60 20.76 -13.53
CA VAL A 188 17.30 19.50 -13.21
C VAL A 188 18.71 19.87 -12.80
N LEU A 189 18.93 20.00 -11.49
CA LEU A 189 20.25 20.28 -10.93
C LEU A 189 21.03 18.99 -10.68
N LEU A 190 20.35 18.03 -10.04
CA LEU A 190 20.94 16.80 -9.52
C LEU A 190 19.90 15.69 -9.61
N ASP A 191 20.26 14.59 -10.27
CA ASP A 191 19.46 13.37 -10.30
C ASP A 191 19.66 12.58 -9.00
N VAL A 192 19.06 13.09 -7.92
CA VAL A 192 19.19 12.51 -6.57
C VAL A 192 18.50 11.14 -6.48
N ASP A 193 17.52 10.89 -7.33
CA ASP A 193 16.72 9.65 -7.35
C ASP A 193 17.59 8.41 -7.57
N LYS A 194 18.68 8.54 -8.34
CA LYS A 194 19.66 7.46 -8.57
C LYS A 194 20.44 7.06 -7.32
N PHE A 195 20.58 7.96 -6.35
CA PHE A 195 21.32 7.72 -5.12
C PHE A 195 20.41 7.25 -3.97
N LEU A 196 19.10 7.37 -4.12
CA LEU A 196 18.13 6.86 -3.17
C LEU A 196 17.99 5.34 -3.34
N TRP A 197 17.96 4.59 -2.24
CA TRP A 197 17.80 3.12 -2.21
C TRP A 197 16.38 2.64 -2.61
N GLY A 198 15.73 3.37 -3.51
CA GLY A 198 14.32 3.24 -3.86
C GLY A 198 13.42 3.78 -2.77
N TYR A 199 12.46 4.61 -3.16
CA TYR A 199 11.45 5.20 -2.26
C TYR A 199 10.71 4.15 -1.41
N CYS A 200 10.45 2.98 -1.96
CA CYS A 200 9.79 1.90 -1.24
C CYS A 200 10.60 1.41 -0.02
N THR A 201 11.93 1.37 -0.14
CA THR A 201 12.84 0.99 0.94
C THR A 201 12.83 2.03 2.06
N ILE A 202 12.70 3.31 1.74
CA ILE A 202 12.59 4.39 2.74
C ILE A 202 11.35 4.18 3.59
N PHE A 203 10.19 3.89 2.98
CA PHE A 203 8.98 3.56 3.73
C PHE A 203 9.12 2.27 4.56
N LEU A 204 9.81 1.25 4.05
CA LEU A 204 10.11 0.04 4.84
C LEU A 204 10.92 0.36 6.10
N ILE A 205 11.94 1.21 5.99
CA ILE A 205 12.78 1.62 7.12
C ILE A 205 12.01 2.55 8.08
N LEU A 206 11.21 3.49 7.55
CA LEU A 206 10.32 4.34 8.37
C LEU A 206 9.32 3.50 9.16
N GLY A 207 8.75 2.46 8.55
CA GLY A 207 7.87 1.52 9.24
C GLY A 207 8.54 0.86 10.45
N TYR A 208 9.83 0.51 10.31
CA TYR A 208 10.61 -0.02 11.43
C TYR A 208 10.85 1.03 12.53
N GLU A 209 11.22 2.27 12.19
CA GLU A 209 11.34 3.37 13.16
C GLU A 209 10.02 3.61 13.92
N LEU A 210 8.88 3.58 13.22
CA LEU A 210 7.58 3.66 13.86
C LEU A 210 7.36 2.51 14.85
N SER A 211 7.81 1.30 14.53
CA SER A 211 7.73 0.17 15.47
C SER A 211 8.55 0.39 16.75
N LEU A 212 9.70 1.06 16.65
CA LEU A 212 10.52 1.42 17.82
C LEU A 212 9.85 2.52 18.64
N LEU A 213 9.33 3.55 17.96
CA LEU A 213 8.57 4.65 18.58
C LEU A 213 7.38 4.10 19.39
N MET A 214 6.60 3.19 18.79
CA MET A 214 5.43 2.59 19.45
C MET A 214 5.78 1.66 20.62
N LYS A 215 6.98 1.07 20.63
CA LYS A 215 7.45 0.18 21.72
C LYS A 215 8.07 0.95 22.89
N LYS A 216 8.82 2.01 22.61
CA LYS A 216 9.63 2.71 23.60
C LYS A 216 8.85 3.75 24.39
N GLU A 217 7.82 4.34 23.81
CA GLU A 217 7.21 5.51 24.42
C GLU A 217 5.88 5.19 25.11
N ASN A 218 5.78 5.56 26.38
CA ASN A 218 4.52 5.77 27.11
C ASN A 218 3.78 7.01 26.58
N LEU A 219 3.82 7.26 25.26
CA LEU A 219 3.07 8.33 24.66
C LEU A 219 1.58 8.03 24.77
N SER A 220 0.85 9.05 25.23
CA SER A 220 -0.60 9.07 25.11
C SER A 220 -0.99 8.88 23.65
N LYS A 221 -1.77 7.82 23.38
CA LYS A 221 -2.27 7.50 22.03
C LYS A 221 -3.07 8.65 21.43
N LEU A 222 -3.75 9.44 22.26
CA LEU A 222 -4.44 10.66 21.81
C LEU A 222 -3.46 11.72 21.29
N LYS A 223 -2.39 12.01 22.05
CA LYS A 223 -1.37 12.99 21.62
C LYS A 223 -0.70 12.56 20.32
N LEU A 224 -0.39 11.27 20.21
CA LEU A 224 0.17 10.68 18.99
C LEU A 224 -0.79 10.82 17.80
N GLY A 225 -2.08 10.52 18.00
CA GLY A 225 -3.10 10.66 16.98
C GLY A 225 -3.29 12.11 16.52
N LEU A 226 -3.30 13.07 17.45
CA LEU A 226 -3.40 14.50 17.13
C LEU A 226 -2.17 15.00 16.37
N ALA A 227 -0.97 14.61 16.78
CA ALA A 227 0.26 14.94 16.06
C ALA A 227 0.26 14.33 14.64
N GLY A 228 -0.18 13.07 14.51
CA GLY A 228 -0.36 12.42 13.22
C GLY A 228 -1.38 13.13 12.34
N LEU A 229 -2.51 13.59 12.91
CA LEU A 229 -3.55 14.31 12.18
C LEU A 229 -3.04 15.66 11.68
N ALA A 230 -2.36 16.42 12.53
CA ALA A 230 -1.75 17.68 12.13
C ALA A 230 -0.73 17.49 10.99
N MET A 231 0.14 16.48 11.11
CA MET A 231 1.12 16.13 10.08
C MET A 231 0.45 15.73 8.76
N TYR A 232 -0.60 14.91 8.82
CA TYR A 232 -1.35 14.47 7.64
C TYR A 232 -2.04 15.65 6.95
N LEU A 233 -2.80 16.46 7.69
CA LEU A 233 -3.55 17.58 7.11
C LEU A 233 -2.63 18.64 6.51
N LEU A 234 -1.51 18.96 7.18
CA LEU A 234 -0.51 19.89 6.65
C LEU A 234 0.09 19.36 5.34
N SER A 235 0.53 18.10 5.34
CA SER A 235 1.17 17.47 4.17
C SER A 235 0.18 17.31 3.02
N PHE A 236 -1.07 16.91 3.30
CA PHE A 236 -2.15 16.83 2.32
C PHE A 236 -2.42 18.20 1.68
N SER A 237 -2.54 19.25 2.50
CA SER A 237 -2.82 20.62 2.01
C SER A 237 -1.67 21.13 1.14
N LEU A 238 -0.43 20.86 1.51
CA LEU A 238 0.74 21.21 0.71
C LEU A 238 0.78 20.42 -0.61
N LYS A 239 0.57 19.09 -0.59
CA LYS A 239 0.51 18.27 -1.82
C LYS A 239 -0.56 18.79 -2.78
N TYR A 240 -1.77 19.02 -2.26
CA TYR A 240 -2.90 19.52 -3.03
C TYR A 240 -2.63 20.92 -3.60
N GLY A 241 -2.15 21.85 -2.76
CA GLY A 241 -1.86 23.22 -3.13
C GLY A 241 -0.74 23.32 -4.16
N LEU A 242 0.38 22.61 -3.95
CA LEU A 242 1.50 22.58 -4.88
C LEU A 242 1.11 21.96 -6.22
N GLN A 243 0.38 20.84 -6.22
CA GLN A 243 -0.06 20.23 -7.48
C GLN A 243 -1.04 21.16 -8.22
N THR A 244 -1.97 21.80 -7.51
CA THR A 244 -2.89 22.80 -8.08
C THR A 244 -2.12 23.97 -8.69
N TYR A 245 -1.13 24.49 -7.98
CA TYR A 245 -0.28 25.57 -8.47
C TYR A 245 0.46 25.16 -9.74
N MET A 246 1.10 23.99 -9.75
CA MET A 246 1.83 23.51 -10.93
C MET A 246 0.92 23.35 -12.15
N PHE A 247 -0.30 22.83 -11.97
CA PHE A 247 -1.28 22.75 -13.04
C PHE A 247 -1.69 24.12 -13.57
N ASN A 248 -1.97 25.07 -12.69
CA ASN A 248 -2.41 26.41 -13.09
C ASN A 248 -1.31 27.23 -13.78
N GLN A 249 -0.05 27.05 -13.38
CA GLN A 249 1.07 27.81 -13.96
C GLN A 249 1.61 27.19 -15.24
N PHE A 250 1.66 25.85 -15.32
CA PHE A 250 2.39 25.16 -16.37
C PHE A 250 1.53 24.21 -17.22
N GLY A 251 0.22 24.13 -16.96
CA GLY A 251 -0.69 23.24 -17.67
C GLY A 251 -0.53 21.78 -17.24
N PHE A 252 -0.67 20.84 -18.17
CA PHE A 252 -0.55 19.41 -17.86
C PHE A 252 0.88 19.06 -17.48
N VAL A 253 1.14 19.04 -16.17
CA VAL A 253 2.43 18.67 -15.58
C VAL A 253 2.41 17.24 -15.06
N GLU A 254 3.60 16.67 -14.85
CA GLU A 254 3.72 15.40 -14.14
C GLU A 254 3.04 15.45 -12.77
N ASN A 255 2.59 14.32 -12.26
CA ASN A 255 1.80 14.29 -11.03
C ASN A 255 2.66 14.13 -9.78
N ARG A 256 3.87 14.68 -9.79
CA ARG A 256 4.93 14.37 -8.82
C ARG A 256 4.47 14.49 -7.36
N TYR A 257 3.79 15.59 -6.99
CA TYR A 257 3.34 15.82 -5.60
C TYR A 257 2.22 14.87 -5.16
N ARG A 258 1.67 14.06 -6.07
CA ARG A 258 0.66 13.03 -5.81
C ARG A 258 1.24 11.61 -5.77
N TRP A 259 2.53 11.43 -5.98
CA TRP A 259 3.13 10.09 -6.02
C TRP A 259 4.00 9.80 -4.79
N LEU A 260 4.39 8.53 -4.65
CA LEU A 260 5.21 8.03 -3.54
C LEU A 260 6.60 8.69 -3.46
N GLN A 261 7.06 9.35 -4.53
CA GLN A 261 8.37 9.98 -4.63
C GLN A 261 8.45 11.35 -3.95
N THR A 262 7.31 12.02 -3.72
CA THR A 262 7.37 13.33 -3.06
C THR A 262 7.72 13.18 -1.59
N SER A 263 8.58 14.08 -1.11
CA SER A 263 8.92 14.22 0.31
C SER A 263 7.69 14.37 1.21
N LEU A 264 6.65 15.05 0.73
CA LEU A 264 5.40 15.25 1.45
C LEU A 264 4.61 13.94 1.63
N CYS A 265 4.82 12.94 0.76
CA CYS A 265 4.19 11.63 0.92
C CYS A 265 4.75 10.87 2.12
N PHE A 266 6.04 11.04 2.47
CA PHE A 266 6.58 10.47 3.71
C PHE A 266 5.84 11.01 4.94
N ALA A 267 5.65 12.33 5.00
CA ALA A 267 4.98 12.98 6.10
C ALA A 267 3.48 12.65 6.13
N SER A 268 2.78 12.67 5.00
CA SER A 268 1.35 12.32 4.95
C SER A 268 1.11 10.85 5.30
N ALA A 269 1.87 9.90 4.74
CA ALA A 269 1.72 8.49 5.06
C ALA A 269 2.04 8.16 6.53
N VAL A 270 3.08 8.78 7.11
CA VAL A 270 3.40 8.63 8.54
C VAL A 270 2.29 9.24 9.41
N GLY A 271 1.82 10.44 9.08
CA GLY A 271 0.72 11.09 9.78
C GLY A 271 -0.55 10.23 9.79
N LEU A 272 -0.93 9.72 8.62
CA LEU A 272 -2.10 8.85 8.46
C LEU A 272 -1.93 7.52 9.22
N PHE A 273 -0.73 6.91 9.17
CA PHE A 273 -0.43 5.72 9.96
C PHE A 273 -0.64 5.97 11.46
N LEU A 274 -0.13 7.09 11.99
CA LEU A 274 -0.26 7.43 13.42
C LEU A 274 -1.71 7.68 13.83
N VAL A 275 -2.50 8.36 12.99
CA VAL A 275 -3.94 8.57 13.22
C VAL A 275 -4.66 7.23 13.31
N ILE A 276 -4.52 6.38 12.29
CA ILE A 276 -5.24 5.10 12.23
C ILE A 276 -4.77 4.17 13.34
N TYR A 277 -3.47 4.13 13.62
CA TYR A 277 -2.93 3.33 14.73
C TYR A 277 -3.51 3.78 16.08
N SER A 278 -3.60 5.09 16.31
CA SER A 278 -4.15 5.66 17.54
C SER A 278 -5.64 5.34 17.68
N LEU A 279 -6.43 5.50 16.62
CA LEU A 279 -7.85 5.10 16.59
C LEU A 279 -8.01 3.59 16.82
N GLY A 280 -7.21 2.78 16.15
CA GLY A 280 -7.22 1.33 16.28
C GLY A 280 -6.86 0.84 17.69
N SER A 281 -6.04 1.60 18.41
CA SER A 281 -5.67 1.29 19.80
C SER A 281 -6.83 1.46 20.79
N LEU A 282 -7.87 2.21 20.43
CA LEU A 282 -9.10 2.35 21.21
C LEU A 282 -10.02 1.11 21.10
N ILE A 283 -9.73 0.21 20.16
CA ILE A 283 -10.55 -0.96 19.91
C ILE A 283 -10.27 -2.02 20.98
N LYS A 284 -11.32 -2.39 21.74
CA LYS A 284 -11.23 -3.40 22.79
C LYS A 284 -10.77 -4.75 22.23
N LYS A 285 -9.61 -5.23 22.71
CA LYS A 285 -9.08 -6.56 22.37
C LYS A 285 -10.10 -7.64 22.74
N GLY A 286 -10.35 -8.57 21.82
CA GLY A 286 -11.33 -9.65 21.99
C GLY A 286 -12.79 -9.25 21.76
N GLY A 287 -13.09 -7.97 21.49
CA GLY A 287 -14.45 -7.54 21.13
C GLY A 287 -14.84 -7.94 19.70
N ILE A 288 -16.14 -7.88 19.40
CA ILE A 288 -16.70 -8.19 18.07
C ILE A 288 -16.03 -7.33 16.98
N LEU A 289 -15.86 -6.03 17.24
CA LEU A 289 -15.20 -5.12 16.30
C LEU A 289 -13.75 -5.55 16.00
N ALA A 290 -12.98 -5.96 17.01
CA ALA A 290 -11.63 -6.47 16.82
C ALA A 290 -11.62 -7.75 15.98
N TYR A 291 -12.61 -8.64 16.17
CA TYR A 291 -12.76 -9.84 15.36
C TYR A 291 -13.05 -9.51 13.89
N VAL A 292 -13.99 -8.61 13.61
CA VAL A 292 -14.33 -8.17 12.25
C VAL A 292 -13.11 -7.55 11.57
N ILE A 293 -12.40 -6.64 12.24
CA ILE A 293 -11.20 -6.00 11.69
C ILE A 293 -10.10 -7.03 11.43
N ASN A 294 -9.85 -7.96 12.36
CA ASN A 294 -8.85 -9.00 12.15
C ASN A 294 -9.23 -9.94 10.99
N PHE A 295 -10.52 -10.23 10.81
CA PHE A 295 -11.01 -11.00 9.68
C PHE A 295 -10.79 -10.27 8.35
N LEU A 296 -11.27 -9.03 8.23
CA LEU A 296 -11.11 -8.20 7.04
C LEU A 296 -9.63 -7.97 6.71
N GLY A 297 -8.83 -7.61 7.69
CA GLY A 297 -7.38 -7.44 7.57
C GLY A 297 -6.65 -8.69 7.11
N SER A 298 -7.16 -9.88 7.47
CA SER A 298 -6.61 -11.16 7.00
C SER A 298 -6.94 -11.49 5.54
N CYS A 299 -7.82 -10.72 4.90
CA CYS A 299 -8.25 -10.90 3.52
C CYS A 299 -7.69 -9.83 2.58
N THR A 300 -7.02 -8.79 3.09
CA THR A 300 -6.54 -7.64 2.28
C THR A 300 -5.62 -8.05 1.14
N PHE A 301 -4.74 -9.04 1.33
CA PHE A 301 -3.90 -9.53 0.23
C PHE A 301 -4.72 -10.21 -0.87
N ALA A 302 -5.73 -11.01 -0.52
CA ALA A 302 -6.60 -11.64 -1.51
C ALA A 302 -7.46 -10.57 -2.23
N ILE A 303 -7.98 -9.58 -1.50
CA ILE A 303 -8.66 -8.41 -2.09
C ILE A 303 -7.73 -7.70 -3.07
N TYR A 304 -6.48 -7.45 -2.68
CA TYR A 304 -5.47 -6.85 -3.54
C TYR A 304 -5.21 -7.65 -4.81
N LEU A 305 -5.25 -8.99 -4.79
CA LEU A 305 -5.15 -9.78 -6.01
C LEU A 305 -6.38 -9.54 -6.92
N PHE A 306 -7.59 -9.61 -6.39
CA PHE A 306 -8.80 -9.66 -7.21
C PHE A 306 -9.40 -8.28 -7.58
N HIS A 307 -9.07 -7.20 -6.88
CA HIS A 307 -9.77 -5.91 -7.08
C HIS A 307 -9.70 -5.38 -8.51
N GLN A 308 -8.57 -5.52 -9.21
CA GLN A 308 -8.46 -5.10 -10.61
C GLN A 308 -9.38 -5.90 -11.53
N LEU A 309 -9.48 -7.21 -11.31
CA LEU A 309 -10.40 -8.06 -12.04
C LEU A 309 -11.85 -7.60 -11.81
N VAL A 310 -12.21 -7.31 -10.56
CA VAL A 310 -13.53 -6.78 -10.21
C VAL A 310 -13.78 -5.44 -10.90
N ILE A 311 -12.86 -4.48 -10.80
CA ILE A 311 -12.97 -3.16 -11.45
C ILE A 311 -13.21 -3.31 -12.95
N SER A 312 -12.45 -4.19 -13.63
CA SER A 312 -12.63 -4.41 -15.07
C SER A 312 -14.00 -4.97 -15.42
N ARG A 313 -14.58 -5.80 -14.55
CA ARG A 313 -15.90 -6.44 -14.79
C ARG A 313 -17.07 -5.58 -14.34
N THR A 314 -16.83 -4.61 -13.47
CA THR A 314 -17.85 -3.64 -13.03
C THR A 314 -17.68 -2.28 -13.68
N LEU A 315 -17.02 -2.21 -14.85
CA LEU A 315 -16.74 -0.95 -15.54
C LEU A 315 -18.03 -0.19 -15.89
N GLN A 316 -19.11 -0.88 -16.27
CA GLN A 316 -20.40 -0.23 -16.50
C GLN A 316 -20.94 0.46 -15.23
N TRP A 317 -20.92 -0.24 -14.09
CA TRP A 317 -21.38 0.32 -12.81
C TRP A 317 -20.52 1.51 -12.39
N ARG A 318 -19.22 1.49 -12.71
CA ARG A 318 -18.34 2.64 -12.49
C ARG A 318 -18.88 3.90 -13.15
N TYR A 319 -19.28 3.81 -14.42
CA TYR A 319 -19.82 4.95 -15.18
C TYR A 319 -21.21 5.36 -14.70
N GLU A 320 -22.09 4.40 -14.40
CA GLU A 320 -23.44 4.67 -13.88
C GLU A 320 -23.39 5.39 -12.52
N ILE A 321 -22.54 4.93 -11.61
CA ILE A 321 -22.35 5.56 -10.29
C ILE A 321 -21.71 6.94 -10.43
N LEU A 322 -20.71 7.10 -11.31
CA LEU A 322 -20.12 8.41 -11.57
C LEU A 322 -21.17 9.40 -12.11
N ALA A 323 -22.02 8.96 -13.05
CA ALA A 323 -23.09 9.77 -13.61
C ALA A 323 -24.12 10.17 -12.54
N TYR A 324 -24.49 9.23 -11.67
CA TYR A 324 -25.40 9.49 -10.54
C TYR A 324 -24.87 10.59 -9.61
N PHE A 325 -23.55 10.64 -9.38
CA PHE A 325 -22.90 11.68 -8.57
C PHE A 325 -22.44 12.91 -9.37
N GLY A 326 -23.10 13.19 -10.50
CA GLY A 326 -22.91 14.42 -11.25
C GLY A 326 -21.59 14.48 -12.00
N ASN A 327 -21.06 13.34 -12.46
CA ASN A 327 -19.86 13.25 -13.30
C ASN A 327 -18.60 13.91 -12.71
N GLY A 328 -18.47 13.93 -11.39
CA GLY A 328 -17.32 14.55 -10.71
C GLY A 328 -17.29 16.08 -10.79
N SER A 329 -18.43 16.71 -11.04
CA SER A 329 -18.58 18.17 -11.05
C SER A 329 -18.45 18.83 -9.67
N SER A 330 -18.71 18.07 -8.59
CA SER A 330 -18.56 18.53 -7.21
C SER A 330 -17.58 17.65 -6.42
N GLU A 331 -16.91 18.23 -5.43
CA GLU A 331 -15.98 17.50 -4.54
C GLU A 331 -16.70 16.41 -3.74
N LEU A 332 -17.90 16.73 -3.22
CA LEU A 332 -18.74 15.79 -2.50
C LEU A 332 -19.21 14.64 -3.40
N GLY A 333 -19.60 14.94 -4.65
CA GLY A 333 -19.97 13.92 -5.63
C GLY A 333 -18.81 12.99 -5.98
N CYS A 334 -17.60 13.54 -6.13
CA CYS A 334 -16.38 12.74 -6.30
C CYS A 334 -16.19 11.80 -5.11
N PHE A 335 -16.21 12.33 -3.88
CA PHE A 335 -16.03 11.52 -2.68
C PHE A 335 -17.09 10.42 -2.55
N ALA A 336 -18.37 10.76 -2.78
CA ALA A 336 -19.47 9.80 -2.75
C ALA A 336 -19.31 8.69 -3.78
N TYR A 337 -18.84 9.00 -5.00
CA TYR A 337 -18.50 8.00 -6.01
C TYR A 337 -17.44 7.01 -5.51
N TYR A 338 -16.31 7.50 -4.95
CA TYR A 338 -15.25 6.60 -4.50
C TYR A 338 -15.70 5.72 -3.33
N ILE A 339 -16.46 6.27 -2.38
CA ILE A 339 -17.02 5.49 -1.28
C ILE A 339 -17.98 4.41 -1.80
N CYS A 340 -18.90 4.75 -2.71
CA CYS A 340 -19.89 3.81 -3.22
C CYS A 340 -19.25 2.75 -4.13
N TYR A 341 -18.58 3.16 -5.20
CA TYR A 341 -17.99 2.23 -6.16
C TYR A 341 -16.84 1.43 -5.54
N GLY A 342 -15.94 2.09 -4.81
CA GLY A 342 -14.84 1.41 -4.14
C GLY A 342 -15.33 0.48 -3.02
N GLY A 343 -16.43 0.82 -2.34
CA GLY A 343 -17.11 -0.08 -1.40
C GLY A 343 -17.65 -1.35 -2.07
N ILE A 344 -18.31 -1.21 -3.23
CA ILE A 344 -18.77 -2.36 -4.03
C ILE A 344 -17.58 -3.24 -4.45
N VAL A 345 -16.52 -2.64 -5.01
CA VAL A 345 -15.32 -3.36 -5.42
C VAL A 345 -14.69 -4.10 -4.22
N PHE A 346 -14.61 -3.45 -3.06
CA PHE A 346 -14.07 -4.06 -1.84
C PHE A 346 -14.90 -5.27 -1.39
N LEU A 347 -16.23 -5.14 -1.35
CA LEU A 347 -17.12 -6.22 -0.89
C LEU A 347 -17.10 -7.43 -1.84
N ILE A 348 -17.15 -7.21 -3.15
CA ILE A 348 -17.06 -8.30 -4.14
C ILE A 348 -15.69 -8.98 -4.05
N SER A 349 -14.62 -8.19 -3.99
CA SER A 349 -13.25 -8.70 -3.87
C SER A 349 -13.03 -9.45 -2.55
N LEU A 350 -13.67 -9.02 -1.46
CA LEU A 350 -13.66 -9.73 -0.18
C LEU A 350 -14.35 -11.09 -0.29
N GLY A 351 -15.52 -11.16 -0.94
CA GLY A 351 -16.23 -12.42 -1.19
C GLY A 351 -15.39 -13.41 -1.99
N ILE A 352 -14.86 -12.97 -3.14
CA ILE A 352 -13.98 -13.79 -3.99
C ILE A 352 -12.70 -14.19 -3.23
N GLY A 353 -12.06 -13.22 -2.58
CA GLY A 353 -10.81 -13.43 -1.83
C GLY A 353 -10.97 -14.38 -0.66
N PHE A 354 -12.13 -14.37 0.01
CA PHE A 354 -12.46 -15.32 1.07
C PHE A 354 -12.55 -16.75 0.54
N VAL A 355 -13.30 -16.98 -0.54
CA VAL A 355 -13.39 -18.30 -1.21
C VAL A 355 -12.02 -18.76 -1.66
N PHE A 356 -11.26 -17.90 -2.35
CA PHE A 356 -9.91 -18.20 -2.80
C PHE A 356 -9.00 -18.63 -1.65
N LYS A 357 -9.02 -17.87 -0.54
CA LYS A 357 -8.22 -18.17 0.64
C LYS A 357 -8.60 -19.52 1.27
N MET A 358 -9.89 -19.83 1.38
CA MET A 358 -10.35 -21.12 1.91
C MET A 358 -9.87 -22.30 1.05
N THR A 359 -10.00 -22.18 -0.26
CA THR A 359 -9.54 -23.20 -1.22
C THR A 359 -8.03 -23.37 -1.13
N LEU A 360 -7.29 -22.26 -1.16
CA LEU A 360 -5.84 -22.27 -1.07
C LEU A 360 -5.34 -22.87 0.25
N ASP A 361 -5.93 -22.52 1.39
CA ASP A 361 -5.53 -23.08 2.68
C ASP A 361 -5.79 -24.59 2.76
N THR A 362 -6.85 -25.07 2.11
CA THR A 362 -7.16 -26.50 2.00
C THR A 362 -6.10 -27.22 1.18
N VAL A 363 -5.77 -26.67 0.00
CA VAL A 363 -4.73 -27.21 -0.89
C VAL A 363 -3.34 -27.14 -0.24
N LEU A 364 -2.97 -26.03 0.39
CA LEU A 364 -1.65 -25.88 1.03
C LEU A 364 -1.47 -26.76 2.27
N ARG A 365 -2.56 -27.21 2.90
CA ARG A 365 -2.50 -28.16 4.02
C ARG A 365 -2.19 -29.59 3.58
N SER A 366 -2.51 -29.96 2.34
CA SER A 366 -2.17 -31.29 1.82
C SER A 366 -0.69 -31.41 1.41
N PHE A 367 0.04 -30.29 1.31
CA PHE A 367 1.48 -30.32 1.01
C PHE A 367 2.35 -30.58 2.25
N PRO A 368 3.36 -31.47 2.17
CA PRO A 368 4.21 -31.84 3.31
C PRO A 368 5.03 -30.68 3.87
N PHE A 369 5.25 -29.60 3.10
CA PHE A 369 6.03 -28.42 3.50
C PHE A 369 5.44 -27.59 4.65
N ARG A 370 4.16 -27.79 4.99
CA ARG A 370 3.44 -27.06 6.05
C ARG A 370 3.26 -27.85 7.35
N LYS A 371 3.70 -29.11 7.41
CA LYS A 371 3.82 -29.83 8.69
C LYS A 371 4.96 -29.19 9.49
N LYS A 372 4.58 -28.38 10.47
CA LYS A 372 5.43 -27.90 11.55
C LYS A 372 5.02 -28.62 12.82
#